data_AF-A0A2E7QC09-F1
#
_entry.id   AF-A0A2E7QC09-F1
#
_cell.length_a   1.000
_cell.length_b   1.000
_cell.length_c   1.000
_cell.angle_alpha   90.00
_cell.angle_beta   90.00
_cell.angle_gamma   90.00
#
_symmetry.space_group_name_H-M   'P 1'
#
loop_
_entity.id
_entity.type
_entity.pdbx_description
1 polymer ?
#
loop_
_entity_poly.entity_id
_entity_poly.type
_entity_poly.pdbx_seq_one_letter_code
_entity_poly.pdbx_strand_id
1 'polypeptide(L)'
;MEFEGLAFTVNALTSLAVLSIIFGVALVVVEMGNRLDESFQSSSRSSHWMHATWSQLDGCPWRHLPGHAIGSFVAGVAKIIDYWFGQSEKNVVTSGVFLFLVLIAIPLAALLNYLRGGSGFLLSVLLISFVVFVLLLVVGEIRRLSLVATALAALLFGAIFLFVPGYVVISFTDLILGMPVGHAAIGGVLVTPLLYLLCHSVALLANGIFVVQGSDKWHRVLRTLSASIPLAYLVTFGTFLYGHFAATQQPSIHSWQLLISSLMFTGLSFALTIFMFNPGKEGRLSNRTLITGLVVMVLATCAFSLLLVYLGLPKIFSEMAAQKLFNVMIGLSVNGETGLLGPVFWIMHMPFLPLLLLGIIVLLGILSKLLIAADTKFLTGQKIQQYPMAGGGVLFIVAGIAAVAGLMN
;
A
#
# COMPACT_ATOMS: atom_id res chain seq x y z
N MET A 1 -23.67 -25.69 -1.61
CA MET A 1 -23.97 -24.29 -1.93
C MET A 1 -22.86 -23.84 -2.87
N GLU A 2 -23.19 -23.55 -4.13
CA GLU A 2 -22.20 -23.02 -5.07
C GLU A 2 -21.93 -21.55 -4.75
N PHE A 3 -20.66 -21.16 -4.72
CA PHE A 3 -20.24 -19.78 -4.49
C PHE A 3 -19.97 -19.11 -5.83
N GLU A 4 -20.77 -18.11 -6.19
CA GLU A 4 -20.50 -17.28 -7.35
C GLU A 4 -19.17 -16.53 -7.14
N GLY A 5 -18.27 -16.62 -8.12
CA GLY A 5 -16.92 -16.04 -8.06
C GLY A 5 -15.84 -16.90 -7.42
N LEU A 6 -16.18 -18.07 -6.88
CA LEU A 6 -15.18 -19.01 -6.36
C LEU A 6 -14.27 -19.54 -7.48
N ALA A 7 -14.85 -19.95 -8.61
CA ALA A 7 -14.08 -20.45 -9.76
C ALA A 7 -13.09 -19.40 -10.29
N PHE A 8 -13.53 -18.14 -10.41
CA PHE A 8 -12.65 -17.03 -10.77
C PHE A 8 -11.53 -16.84 -9.73
N THR A 9 -11.87 -16.89 -8.44
CA THR A 9 -10.90 -16.74 -7.35
C THR A 9 -9.84 -17.83 -7.37
N VAL A 10 -10.25 -19.08 -7.56
CA VAL A 10 -9.33 -20.22 -7.70
C VAL A 10 -8.41 -20.03 -8.90
N ASN A 11 -8.94 -19.60 -10.05
CA ASN A 11 -8.14 -19.33 -11.25
C ASN A 11 -7.15 -18.16 -11.05
N ALA A 12 -7.57 -17.09 -10.36
CA ALA A 12 -6.71 -15.96 -10.07
C ALA A 12 -5.56 -16.35 -9.12
N LEU A 13 -5.86 -17.11 -8.06
CA LEU A 13 -4.85 -17.63 -7.14
C LEU A 13 -3.90 -18.61 -7.83
N THR A 14 -4.41 -19.46 -8.72
CA THR A 14 -3.59 -20.38 -9.53
C THR A 14 -2.66 -19.60 -10.45
N SER A 15 -3.14 -18.53 -11.08
CA SER A 15 -2.32 -17.66 -11.93
C SER A 15 -1.22 -16.96 -11.12
N LEU A 16 -1.52 -16.46 -9.92
CA LEU A 16 -0.52 -15.91 -9.01
C LEU A 16 0.52 -16.94 -8.58
N ALA A 17 0.10 -18.18 -8.33
CA ALA A 17 1.00 -19.28 -8.01
C ALA A 17 1.93 -19.63 -9.19
N VAL A 18 1.42 -19.63 -10.42
CA VAL A 18 2.24 -19.82 -11.64
C VAL A 18 3.24 -18.67 -11.81
N LEU A 19 2.82 -17.42 -11.61
CA LEU A 19 3.71 -16.26 -11.65
C LEU A 19 4.81 -16.35 -10.58
N SER A 20 4.48 -16.84 -9.39
CA SER A 20 5.46 -17.12 -8.34
C SER A 20 6.50 -18.15 -8.80
N ILE A 21 6.09 -19.24 -9.46
CA ILE A 21 7.02 -20.24 -10.01
C ILE A 21 7.93 -19.60 -11.06
N ILE A 22 7.37 -18.84 -12.01
CA ILE A 22 8.15 -18.16 -13.06
C ILE A 22 9.17 -17.19 -12.45
N PHE A 23 8.74 -16.39 -11.48
CA PHE A 23 9.62 -15.48 -10.76
C PHE A 23 10.73 -16.24 -10.02
N GLY A 24 10.40 -17.37 -9.39
CA GLY A 24 11.38 -18.22 -8.74
C GLY A 24 12.41 -18.81 -9.71
N VAL A 25 11.99 -19.27 -10.88
CA VAL A 25 12.90 -19.71 -11.96
C VAL A 25 13.80 -18.57 -12.42
N ALA A 26 13.25 -17.37 -12.62
CA ALA A 26 14.03 -16.20 -13.00
C ALA A 26 15.13 -15.87 -11.97
N LEU A 27 14.83 -15.94 -10.66
CA LEU A 27 15.82 -15.73 -9.61
C LEU A 27 16.95 -16.77 -9.65
N VAL A 28 16.62 -18.05 -9.91
CA VAL A 28 17.63 -19.11 -10.08
C VAL A 28 18.51 -18.84 -11.29
N VAL A 29 17.91 -18.45 -12.43
CA VAL A 29 18.65 -18.13 -13.65
C VAL A 29 19.55 -16.92 -13.47
N VAL A 30 19.07 -15.86 -12.80
CA VAL A 30 19.89 -14.69 -12.46
C VAL A 30 21.09 -15.09 -11.61
N GLU A 31 20.90 -15.94 -10.61
CA GLU A 31 22.01 -16.42 -9.79
C GLU A 31 23.02 -17.24 -10.61
N MET A 32 22.54 -18.10 -11.52
CA MET A 32 23.41 -18.86 -12.42
C MET A 32 24.18 -17.94 -13.39
N GLY A 33 23.53 -16.88 -13.90
CA GLY A 33 24.17 -15.87 -14.74
C GLY A 33 25.24 -15.08 -14.00
N ASN A 34 24.97 -14.66 -12.77
CA ASN A 34 25.93 -13.98 -11.89
C ASN A 34 27.17 -14.85 -11.56
N ARG A 35 27.12 -16.17 -11.78
CA ARG A 35 28.30 -17.04 -11.64
C ARG A 35 29.24 -17.01 -12.82
N LEU A 36 28.73 -16.66 -14.01
CA LEU A 36 29.54 -16.59 -15.22
C LEU A 36 30.34 -15.29 -15.29
N ASP A 37 30.00 -14.30 -14.46
CA ASP A 37 30.66 -13.00 -14.38
C ASP A 37 31.12 -12.69 -12.94
N GLU A 38 32.36 -13.05 -12.62
CA GLU A 38 32.97 -12.84 -11.29
C GLU A 38 33.03 -11.35 -10.90
N SER A 39 32.94 -10.42 -11.85
CA SER A 39 32.92 -8.97 -11.59
C SER A 39 31.60 -8.48 -10.96
N PHE A 40 30.53 -9.26 -11.09
CA PHE A 40 29.18 -8.91 -10.62
C PHE A 40 28.87 -9.43 -9.19
N GLN A 41 29.58 -10.48 -8.73
CA GLN A 41 29.32 -11.13 -7.44
C GLN A 41 29.63 -10.26 -6.22
N SER A 42 30.65 -9.41 -6.28
CA SER A 42 31.11 -8.61 -5.13
C SER A 42 30.38 -7.27 -4.95
N SER A 43 29.50 -6.87 -5.87
CA SER A 43 28.93 -5.51 -5.92
C SER A 43 27.40 -5.45 -5.71
N SER A 44 26.73 -6.59 -5.72
CA SER A 44 25.27 -6.68 -5.62
C SER A 44 24.78 -6.49 -4.18
N ARG A 45 24.30 -5.28 -3.88
CA ARG A 45 23.67 -4.91 -2.59
C ARG A 45 22.51 -5.84 -2.21
N SER A 46 21.83 -6.44 -3.18
CA SER A 46 20.73 -7.40 -2.96
C SER A 46 21.23 -8.76 -2.49
N SER A 47 22.34 -9.27 -3.04
CA SER A 47 22.94 -10.54 -2.60
C SER A 47 23.38 -10.49 -1.13
N HIS A 48 24.10 -9.43 -0.74
CA HIS A 48 24.49 -9.23 0.67
C HIS A 48 23.29 -9.15 1.62
N TRP A 49 22.20 -8.48 1.22
CA TRP A 49 20.99 -8.40 2.03
C TRP A 49 20.30 -9.76 2.16
N MET A 50 20.20 -10.54 1.08
CA MET A 50 19.60 -11.87 1.13
C MET A 50 20.46 -12.83 1.97
N HIS A 51 21.79 -12.82 1.81
CA HIS A 51 22.68 -13.63 2.66
C HIS A 51 22.51 -13.30 4.15
N ALA A 52 22.46 -12.01 4.50
CA ALA A 52 22.19 -11.59 5.87
C ALA A 52 20.83 -12.11 6.37
N THR A 53 19.79 -12.06 5.53
CA THR A 53 18.45 -12.56 5.87
C THR A 53 18.43 -14.07 6.10
N TRP A 54 19.06 -14.85 5.21
CA TRP A 54 19.17 -16.31 5.36
C TRP A 54 19.94 -16.70 6.62
N SER A 55 21.06 -16.04 6.90
CA SER A 55 21.86 -16.30 8.11
C SER A 55 21.10 -15.98 9.41
N GLN A 56 20.29 -14.91 9.42
CA GLN A 56 19.44 -14.57 10.56
C GLN A 56 18.33 -15.58 10.78
N LEU A 57 17.74 -16.12 9.70
CA LEU A 57 16.70 -17.14 9.78
C LEU A 57 17.23 -18.49 10.29
N ASP A 58 18.43 -18.87 9.87
CA ASP A 58 19.10 -20.10 10.33
C ASP A 58 19.33 -20.07 11.85
N GLY A 59 19.89 -18.97 12.37
CA GLY A 59 20.13 -18.78 13.80
C GLY A 59 18.88 -18.51 14.65
N CYS A 60 17.69 -18.35 14.05
CA CYS A 60 16.47 -18.00 14.78
C CYS A 60 15.73 -19.25 15.26
N PRO A 61 15.44 -19.42 16.57
CA PRO A 61 14.63 -20.56 17.06
C PRO A 61 13.21 -20.57 16.47
N TRP A 62 12.63 -21.75 16.23
CA TRP A 62 11.29 -21.90 15.62
C TRP A 62 10.20 -21.09 16.34
N ARG A 63 10.27 -21.07 17.68
CA ARG A 63 9.34 -20.32 18.54
C ARG A 63 9.35 -18.81 18.28
N HIS A 64 10.49 -18.25 17.87
CA HIS A 64 10.66 -16.81 17.66
C HIS A 64 10.54 -16.41 16.19
N LEU A 65 10.41 -17.39 15.29
CA LEU A 65 10.33 -17.16 13.85
C LEU A 65 9.18 -16.22 13.46
N PRO A 66 7.95 -16.34 13.99
CA PRO A 66 6.86 -15.42 13.62
C PRO A 66 7.17 -13.98 14.02
N GLY A 67 7.67 -13.76 15.24
CA GLY A 67 8.03 -12.42 15.73
C GLY A 67 9.20 -11.80 14.97
N HIS A 68 10.15 -12.61 14.54
CA HIS A 68 11.28 -12.16 13.72
C HIS A 68 10.85 -11.82 12.29
N ALA A 69 10.04 -12.67 11.65
CA ALA A 69 9.55 -12.47 10.28
C ALA A 69 8.67 -11.21 10.20
N ILE A 70 7.66 -11.09 11.08
CA ILE A 70 6.78 -9.91 11.16
C ILE A 70 7.61 -8.66 11.48
N GLY A 71 8.46 -8.72 12.51
CA GLY A 71 9.27 -7.56 12.92
C GLY A 71 10.19 -7.07 11.81
N SER A 72 10.86 -7.99 11.10
CA SER A 72 11.74 -7.64 9.97
C SER A 72 10.98 -7.03 8.81
N PHE A 73 9.82 -7.60 8.46
CA PHE A 73 8.95 -7.05 7.41
C PHE A 73 8.46 -5.64 7.77
N VAL A 74 7.91 -5.45 8.97
CA VAL A 74 7.40 -4.15 9.42
C VAL A 74 8.52 -3.11 9.54
N ALA A 75 9.70 -3.49 10.01
CA ALA A 75 10.87 -2.61 10.02
C ALA A 75 11.31 -2.23 8.60
N GLY A 76 11.25 -3.16 7.64
CA GLY A 76 11.50 -2.89 6.23
C GLY A 76 10.51 -1.89 5.65
N VAL A 77 9.21 -2.12 5.86
CA VAL A 77 8.14 -1.20 5.42
C VAL A 77 8.29 0.18 6.07
N ALA A 78 8.58 0.24 7.37
CA ALA A 78 8.81 1.51 8.07
C ALA A 78 10.01 2.28 7.49
N LYS A 79 11.11 1.60 7.17
CA LYS A 79 12.27 2.22 6.49
C LYS A 79 11.91 2.76 5.10
N ILE A 80 11.10 2.03 4.33
CA ILE A 80 10.62 2.49 3.02
C ILE A 80 9.75 3.75 3.19
N ILE A 81 8.83 3.75 4.15
CA ILE A 81 8.00 4.92 4.46
C ILE A 81 8.87 6.10 4.90
N ASP A 82 9.85 5.88 5.78
CA ASP A 82 10.76 6.93 6.23
C ASP A 82 11.64 7.47 5.10
N TYR A 83 12.05 6.62 4.15
CA TYR A 83 12.78 7.06 2.96
C TYR A 83 11.91 7.93 2.05
N TRP A 84 10.72 7.45 1.69
CA TRP A 84 9.84 8.13 0.72
C TRP A 84 9.06 9.31 1.29
N PHE A 85 8.72 9.31 2.58
CA PHE A 85 7.98 10.41 3.22
C PHE A 85 8.87 11.23 4.15
N GLY A 86 9.80 10.61 4.87
CA GLY A 86 10.64 11.27 5.87
C GLY A 86 11.92 11.92 5.33
N GLN A 87 12.47 11.44 4.21
CA GLN A 87 13.71 11.95 3.61
C GLN A 87 13.53 12.50 2.19
N SER A 88 12.29 12.57 1.71
CA SER A 88 11.89 13.11 0.41
C SER A 88 12.51 14.48 0.06
N GLU A 89 12.57 15.41 1.01
CA GLU A 89 13.19 16.74 0.80
C GLU A 89 14.68 16.65 0.46
N LYS A 90 15.36 15.61 0.95
CA LYS A 90 16.78 15.35 0.72
C LYS A 90 17.02 14.44 -0.48
N ASN A 91 15.96 13.86 -1.04
CA ASN A 91 16.04 12.96 -2.18
C ASN A 91 15.75 13.73 -3.47
N VAL A 92 16.80 13.93 -4.27
CA VAL A 92 16.73 14.62 -5.56
C VAL A 92 15.69 13.98 -6.48
N VAL A 93 15.54 12.66 -6.46
CA VAL A 93 14.58 11.95 -7.32
C VAL A 93 13.14 12.26 -6.90
N THR A 94 12.82 12.10 -5.62
CA THR A 94 11.47 12.35 -5.10
C THR A 94 11.07 13.81 -5.25
N SER A 95 11.96 14.72 -4.86
CA SER A 95 11.75 16.18 -5.00
C SER A 95 11.68 16.61 -6.46
N GLY A 96 12.52 16.04 -7.34
CA GLY A 96 12.51 16.33 -8.78
C GLY A 96 11.23 15.88 -9.47
N VAL A 97 10.74 14.66 -9.18
CA VAL A 97 9.46 14.16 -9.70
C VAL A 97 8.30 15.02 -9.20
N PHE A 98 8.32 15.38 -7.91
CA PHE A 98 7.32 16.28 -7.33
C PHE A 98 7.28 17.64 -8.07
N LEU A 99 8.44 18.29 -8.20
CA LEU A 99 8.57 19.60 -8.85
C LEU A 99 8.15 19.52 -10.32
N PHE A 100 8.57 18.48 -11.04
CA PHE A 100 8.17 18.26 -12.43
C PHE A 100 6.64 18.13 -12.56
N LEU A 101 6.01 17.33 -11.70
CA LEU A 101 4.56 17.13 -11.76
C LEU A 101 3.80 18.42 -11.46
N VAL A 102 4.17 19.11 -10.38
CA VAL A 102 3.42 20.29 -9.91
C VAL A 102 3.68 21.54 -10.75
N LEU A 103 4.91 21.75 -11.23
CA LEU A 103 5.28 22.97 -11.96
C LEU A 103 5.20 22.84 -13.47
N ILE A 104 5.23 21.62 -14.02
CA ILE A 104 5.26 21.40 -15.47
C ILE A 104 4.04 20.58 -15.91
N ALA A 105 3.89 19.35 -15.40
CA ALA A 105 2.88 18.43 -15.91
C ALA A 105 1.44 18.92 -15.64
N ILE A 106 1.13 19.34 -14.41
CA ILE A 106 -0.21 19.82 -14.04
C ILE A 106 -0.57 21.12 -14.77
N PRO A 107 0.30 22.16 -14.81
CA PRO A 107 0.01 23.37 -15.59
C PRO A 107 -0.18 23.11 -17.08
N LEU A 108 0.64 22.24 -17.68
CA LEU A 108 0.49 21.86 -19.07
C LEU A 108 -0.84 21.13 -19.30
N ALA A 109 -1.22 20.21 -18.40
CA ALA A 109 -2.50 19.51 -18.47
C ALA A 109 -3.68 20.49 -18.31
N ALA A 110 -3.58 21.47 -17.40
CA ALA A 110 -4.61 22.50 -17.20
C ALA A 110 -4.78 23.38 -18.45
N LEU A 111 -3.67 23.78 -19.08
CA LEU A 111 -3.67 24.52 -20.33
C LEU A 111 -4.30 23.71 -21.46
N LEU A 112 -3.88 22.45 -21.64
CA LEU A 112 -4.45 21.55 -22.65
C LEU A 112 -5.95 21.32 -22.43
N ASN A 113 -6.39 21.17 -21.18
CA ASN A 113 -7.81 21.05 -20.84
C ASN A 113 -8.60 22.30 -21.25
N TYR A 114 -8.09 23.49 -20.93
CA TYR A 114 -8.70 24.76 -21.33
C TYR A 114 -8.77 24.91 -22.86
N LEU A 115 -7.68 24.58 -23.57
CA LEU A 115 -7.63 24.64 -25.04
C LEU A 115 -8.59 23.65 -25.71
N ARG A 116 -8.93 22.55 -25.05
CA ARG A 116 -9.94 21.58 -25.51
C ARG A 116 -11.39 21.98 -25.16
N GLY A 117 -11.60 23.16 -24.58
CA GLY A 117 -12.92 23.65 -24.16
C GLY A 117 -13.37 23.16 -22.78
N GLY A 118 -12.47 22.57 -21.98
CA GLY A 118 -12.72 22.20 -20.59
C GLY A 118 -12.70 23.41 -19.64
N SER A 119 -13.01 23.18 -18.36
CA SER A 119 -12.99 24.23 -17.34
C SER A 119 -11.61 24.89 -17.20
N GLY A 120 -11.57 26.21 -17.33
CA GLY A 120 -10.36 27.03 -17.11
C GLY A 120 -10.04 27.28 -15.63
N PHE A 121 -10.81 26.73 -14.69
CA PHE A 121 -10.67 27.02 -13.26
C PHE A 121 -9.26 26.73 -12.72
N LEU A 122 -8.72 25.54 -12.98
CA LEU A 122 -7.38 25.16 -12.52
C LEU A 122 -6.29 26.06 -13.11
N LEU A 123 -6.43 26.45 -14.39
CA LEU A 123 -5.52 27.37 -15.04
C LEU A 123 -5.56 28.75 -14.36
N SER A 124 -6.75 29.27 -14.05
CA SER A 124 -6.91 30.53 -13.32
C SER A 124 -6.26 30.48 -11.93
N VAL A 125 -6.42 29.39 -11.19
CA VAL A 125 -5.79 29.20 -9.87
C VAL A 125 -4.26 29.20 -9.98
N LEU A 126 -3.72 28.55 -11.00
CA LEU A 126 -2.27 28.52 -11.24
C LEU A 126 -1.73 29.92 -11.62
N LEU A 127 -2.46 30.66 -12.47
CA LEU A 127 -2.10 32.04 -12.82
C LEU A 127 -2.14 32.97 -11.60
N ILE A 128 -3.18 32.87 -10.76
CA ILE A 128 -3.26 33.64 -9.51
C ILE A 128 -2.10 33.26 -8.57
N SER A 129 -1.79 31.98 -8.44
CA SER A 129 -0.65 31.51 -7.63
C SER A 129 0.67 32.07 -8.13
N PHE A 130 0.85 32.18 -9.46
CA PHE A 130 2.01 32.82 -10.05
C PHE A 130 2.08 34.32 -9.72
N VAL A 131 0.97 35.05 -9.78
CA VAL A 131 0.91 36.46 -9.38
C VAL A 131 1.27 36.63 -7.89
N VAL A 132 0.73 35.76 -7.03
CA VAL A 132 1.07 35.74 -5.59
C VAL A 132 2.56 35.47 -5.37
N PHE A 133 3.16 34.57 -6.15
CA PHE A 133 4.59 34.28 -6.09
C PHE A 133 5.43 35.51 -6.47
N VAL A 134 5.09 36.22 -7.55
CA VAL A 134 5.77 37.47 -7.94
C VAL A 134 5.63 38.53 -6.85
N LEU A 135 4.45 38.68 -6.26
CA LEU A 135 4.22 39.60 -5.14
C LEU A 135 5.08 39.23 -3.92
N LEU A 136 5.20 37.94 -3.62
CA LEU A 136 6.03 37.44 -2.53
C LEU A 136 7.50 37.79 -2.72
N LEU A 137 8.03 37.74 -3.95
CA LEU A 137 9.41 38.14 -4.24
C LEU A 137 9.64 39.63 -3.91
N VAL A 138 8.71 40.51 -4.27
CA VAL A 138 8.82 41.95 -4.00
C VAL A 138 8.65 42.26 -2.51
N VAL A 139 7.66 41.65 -1.86
CA VAL A 139 7.32 41.91 -0.45
C VAL A 139 8.35 41.28 0.50
N GLY A 140 8.94 40.14 0.12
CA GLY A 140 9.93 39.41 0.90
C GLY A 140 11.23 40.18 1.16
N GLU A 141 11.57 41.13 0.29
CA GLU A 141 12.74 42.00 0.47
C GLU A 141 12.51 43.10 1.53
N ILE A 142 11.25 43.41 1.84
CA ILE A 142 10.89 44.50 2.76
C ILE A 142 10.73 43.94 4.17
N ARG A 143 11.73 44.17 5.04
CA ARG A 143 11.75 43.70 6.45
C ARG A 143 10.50 44.06 7.25
N ARG A 144 9.85 45.19 6.95
CA ARG A 144 8.61 45.66 7.61
C ARG A 144 7.36 44.85 7.24
N LEU A 145 7.40 44.09 6.14
CA LEU A 145 6.29 43.28 5.64
C LEU A 145 6.51 41.77 5.83
N SER A 146 7.43 41.36 6.72
CA SER A 146 7.75 39.95 6.97
C SER A 146 6.54 39.08 7.30
N LEU A 147 5.55 39.62 8.02
CA LEU A 147 4.30 38.93 8.34
C LEU A 147 3.46 38.68 7.08
N VAL A 148 3.36 39.68 6.19
CA VAL A 148 2.65 39.56 4.90
C VAL A 148 3.37 38.56 3.99
N ALA A 149 4.70 38.62 3.92
CA ALA A 149 5.50 37.65 3.18
C ALA A 149 5.27 36.21 3.70
N THR A 150 5.23 36.02 5.02
CA THR A 150 4.93 34.72 5.63
C THR A 150 3.52 34.23 5.28
N ALA A 151 2.52 35.11 5.33
CA ALA A 151 1.14 34.78 4.97
C ALA A 151 1.01 34.41 3.47
N LEU A 152 1.65 35.17 2.58
CA LEU A 152 1.68 34.89 1.14
C LEU A 152 2.41 33.57 0.84
N ALA A 153 3.51 33.28 1.53
CA ALA A 153 4.23 32.01 1.40
C ALA A 153 3.37 30.82 1.88
N ALA A 154 2.66 30.97 3.00
CA ALA A 154 1.74 29.94 3.50
C ALA A 154 0.55 29.72 2.54
N LEU A 155 0.00 30.79 1.97
CA LEU A 155 -1.07 30.71 0.97
C LEU A 155 -0.59 30.03 -0.31
N LEU A 156 0.60 30.40 -0.79
CA LEU A 156 1.21 29.78 -1.96
C LEU A 156 1.51 28.30 -1.73
N PHE A 157 2.03 27.96 -0.55
CA PHE A 157 2.24 26.57 -0.15
C PHE A 157 0.91 25.80 -0.15
N GLY A 158 -0.12 26.32 0.52
CA GLY A 158 -1.44 25.69 0.55
C GLY A 158 -2.05 25.53 -0.84
N ALA A 159 -1.93 26.53 -1.71
CA ALA A 159 -2.42 26.48 -3.08
C ALA A 159 -1.70 25.42 -3.92
N ILE A 160 -0.37 25.46 -3.95
CA ILE A 160 0.44 24.63 -4.85
C ILE A 160 0.58 23.19 -4.34
N PHE A 161 0.74 22.99 -3.03
CA PHE A 161 1.07 21.67 -2.46
C PHE A 161 -0.16 20.92 -1.94
N LEU A 162 -1.24 21.61 -1.55
CA LEU A 162 -2.46 20.95 -1.06
C LEU A 162 -3.61 21.07 -2.06
N PHE A 163 -3.96 22.30 -2.45
CA PHE A 163 -5.15 22.54 -3.25
C PHE A 163 -5.01 21.98 -4.67
N VAL A 164 -3.93 22.27 -5.38
CA VAL A 164 -3.75 21.83 -6.78
C VAL A 164 -3.72 20.30 -6.89
N PRO A 165 -2.86 19.54 -6.17
CA PRO A 165 -2.90 18.09 -6.20
C PRO A 165 -4.24 17.53 -5.72
N GLY A 166 -4.84 18.12 -4.67
CA GLY A 166 -6.13 17.70 -4.15
C GLY A 166 -7.26 17.86 -5.16
N TYR A 167 -7.34 19.01 -5.82
CA TYR A 167 -8.32 19.29 -6.87
C TYR A 167 -8.18 18.33 -8.05
N VAL A 168 -6.95 18.08 -8.49
CA VAL A 168 -6.68 17.15 -9.60
C VAL A 168 -7.10 15.73 -9.18
N VAL A 169 -6.71 15.25 -8.00
CA VAL A 169 -7.12 13.94 -7.49
C VAL A 169 -8.64 13.81 -7.41
N ILE A 170 -9.33 14.82 -6.86
CA ILE A 170 -10.79 14.83 -6.78
C ILE A 170 -11.41 14.77 -8.18
N SER A 171 -11.00 15.66 -9.08
CA SER A 171 -11.55 15.75 -10.43
C SER A 171 -11.35 14.47 -11.25
N PHE A 172 -10.16 13.86 -11.15
CA PHE A 172 -9.91 12.58 -11.83
C PHE A 172 -10.66 11.42 -11.16
N THR A 173 -10.77 11.42 -9.84
CA THR A 173 -11.51 10.38 -9.12
C THR A 173 -13.01 10.46 -9.43
N ASP A 174 -13.58 11.66 -9.52
CA ASP A 174 -14.96 11.89 -9.99
C ASP A 174 -15.20 11.23 -11.34
N LEU A 175 -14.29 11.47 -12.29
CA LEU A 175 -14.35 10.88 -13.62
C LEU A 175 -14.24 9.35 -13.55
N ILE A 176 -13.26 8.83 -12.80
CA ILE A 176 -12.97 7.40 -12.63
C ILE A 176 -14.15 6.65 -12.02
N LEU A 177 -14.82 7.23 -11.02
CA LEU A 177 -16.00 6.62 -10.39
C LEU A 177 -17.18 6.51 -11.37
N GLY A 178 -17.24 7.36 -12.40
CA GLY A 178 -18.21 7.28 -13.48
C GLY A 178 -17.84 6.33 -14.62
N MET A 179 -16.63 5.76 -14.64
CA MET A 179 -16.17 4.85 -15.68
C MET A 179 -16.55 3.37 -15.40
N PRO A 180 -16.57 2.52 -16.44
CA PRO A 180 -16.62 1.07 -16.25
C PRO A 180 -15.44 0.57 -15.40
N VAL A 181 -15.67 -0.47 -14.60
CA VAL A 181 -14.73 -0.98 -13.57
C VAL A 181 -13.30 -1.17 -14.09
N GLY A 182 -13.12 -1.75 -15.27
CA GLY A 182 -11.79 -1.97 -15.88
C GLY A 182 -11.03 -0.66 -16.14
N HIS A 183 -11.71 0.35 -16.69
CA HIS A 183 -11.12 1.67 -16.92
C HIS A 183 -10.89 2.40 -15.61
N ALA A 184 -11.79 2.24 -14.64
CA ALA A 184 -11.66 2.84 -13.32
C ALA A 184 -10.41 2.32 -12.59
N ALA A 185 -10.10 1.02 -12.70
CA ALA A 185 -8.91 0.43 -12.10
C ALA A 185 -7.61 0.97 -12.73
N ILE A 186 -7.55 1.07 -14.06
CA ILE A 186 -6.40 1.66 -14.76
C ILE A 186 -6.24 3.14 -14.40
N GLY A 187 -7.33 3.89 -14.39
CA GLY A 187 -7.35 5.28 -13.96
C GLY A 187 -6.87 5.44 -12.51
N GLY A 188 -7.25 4.52 -11.62
CA GLY A 188 -6.84 4.52 -10.23
C GLY A 188 -5.32 4.42 -10.05
N VAL A 189 -4.65 3.61 -10.87
CA VAL A 189 -3.17 3.51 -10.90
C VAL A 189 -2.55 4.85 -11.31
N LEU A 190 -3.13 5.56 -12.28
CA LEU A 190 -2.63 6.86 -12.74
C LEU A 190 -2.83 7.99 -11.72
N VAL A 191 -3.89 7.93 -10.91
CA VAL A 191 -4.16 8.93 -9.86
C VAL A 191 -3.33 8.69 -8.59
N THR A 192 -2.90 7.44 -8.34
CA THR A 192 -2.16 7.07 -7.13
C THR A 192 -0.89 7.92 -6.91
N PRO A 193 -0.04 8.21 -7.90
CA PRO A 193 1.09 9.13 -7.74
C PRO A 193 0.68 10.54 -7.30
N LEU A 194 -0.42 11.08 -7.83
CA LEU A 194 -0.92 12.41 -7.46
C LEU A 194 -1.46 12.43 -6.03
N LEU A 195 -2.16 11.36 -5.64
CA LEU A 195 -2.60 11.17 -4.26
C LEU A 195 -1.41 11.02 -3.30
N TYR A 196 -0.34 10.35 -3.73
CA TYR A 196 0.92 10.33 -2.98
C TYR A 196 1.47 11.74 -2.76
N LEU A 197 1.51 12.62 -3.78
CA LEU A 197 1.97 14.00 -3.61
C LEU A 197 1.12 14.78 -2.60
N LEU A 198 -0.20 14.59 -2.65
CA LEU A 198 -1.12 15.22 -1.70
C LEU A 198 -0.85 14.74 -0.26
N CYS A 199 -0.80 13.42 -0.05
CA CYS A 199 -0.52 12.83 1.26
C CYS A 199 0.87 13.22 1.78
N HIS A 200 1.85 13.31 0.89
CA HIS A 200 3.21 13.75 1.20
C HIS A 200 3.22 15.22 1.65
N SER A 201 2.51 16.10 0.95
CA SER A 201 2.38 17.51 1.32
C SER A 201 1.67 17.72 2.66
N VAL A 202 0.64 16.92 2.94
CA VAL A 202 -0.03 16.89 4.25
C VAL A 202 0.93 16.41 5.35
N ALA A 203 1.73 15.38 5.08
CA ALA A 203 2.75 14.92 6.03
C ALA A 203 3.81 16.00 6.29
N LEU A 204 4.26 16.74 5.28
CA LEU A 204 5.19 17.87 5.45
C LEU A 204 4.59 18.99 6.31
N LEU A 205 3.34 19.38 6.05
CA LEU A 205 2.62 20.36 6.86
C LEU A 205 2.52 19.90 8.32
N ALA A 206 2.13 18.64 8.52
CA ALA A 206 2.06 18.03 9.84
C ALA A 206 3.42 18.04 10.55
N ASN A 207 4.51 17.70 9.84
CA ASN A 207 5.86 17.74 10.40
C ASN A 207 6.20 19.14 10.93
N GLY A 208 5.87 20.20 10.19
CA GLY A 208 6.09 21.58 10.62
C GLY A 208 5.36 21.94 11.93
N ILE A 209 4.18 21.36 12.16
CA ILE A 209 3.36 21.61 13.36
C ILE A 209 3.81 20.74 14.54
N PHE A 210 4.04 19.44 14.32
CA PHE A 210 4.30 18.48 15.41
C PHE A 210 5.75 18.49 15.90
N VAL A 211 6.72 18.89 15.06
CA VAL A 211 8.11 19.11 15.51
C VAL A 211 8.18 20.22 16.56
N VAL A 212 7.33 21.26 16.43
CA VAL A 212 7.23 22.34 17.41
C VAL A 212 6.66 21.85 18.75
N GLN A 213 5.86 20.79 18.75
CA GLN A 213 5.19 20.23 19.92
C GLN A 213 5.92 19.03 20.56
N GLY A 214 7.04 18.58 20.00
CA GLY A 214 7.87 17.51 20.56
C GLY A 214 7.22 16.11 20.57
N SER A 215 6.25 15.83 19.69
CA SER A 215 5.50 14.56 19.70
C SER A 215 5.92 13.56 18.62
N ASP A 216 7.03 12.86 18.84
CA ASP A 216 7.59 11.85 17.92
C ASP A 216 6.69 10.66 17.61
N LYS A 217 5.68 10.39 18.47
CA LYS A 217 4.76 9.26 18.29
C LYS A 217 3.65 9.59 17.28
N TRP A 218 2.96 10.71 17.45
CA TRP A 218 1.88 11.14 16.55
C TRP A 218 2.40 11.46 15.15
N HIS A 219 3.60 12.04 15.09
CA HIS A 219 4.33 12.25 13.85
C HIS A 219 4.52 10.97 13.03
N ARG A 220 4.96 9.88 13.67
CA ARG A 220 5.13 8.58 13.01
C ARG A 220 3.80 7.99 12.55
N VAL A 221 2.75 8.10 13.37
CA VAL A 221 1.41 7.58 13.02
C VAL A 221 0.81 8.34 11.83
N LEU A 222 0.91 9.67 11.81
CA LEU A 222 0.41 10.47 10.68
C LEU A 222 1.19 10.19 9.40
N ARG A 223 2.49 10.00 9.50
CA ARG A 223 3.33 9.62 8.35
C ARG A 223 2.95 8.25 7.80
N THR A 224 2.81 7.24 8.66
CA THR A 224 2.41 5.89 8.21
C THR A 224 1.00 5.87 7.65
N LEU A 225 0.07 6.64 8.23
CA LEU A 225 -1.28 6.83 7.68
C LEU A 225 -1.26 7.53 6.32
N SER A 226 -0.48 8.60 6.18
CA SER A 226 -0.34 9.31 4.91
C SER A 226 0.26 8.41 3.82
N ALA A 227 1.20 7.53 4.19
CA ALA A 227 1.78 6.55 3.28
C ALA A 227 0.82 5.41 2.90
N SER A 228 -0.13 5.07 3.78
CA SER A 228 -1.08 3.99 3.52
C SER A 228 -2.28 4.42 2.66
N ILE A 229 -2.63 5.71 2.61
CA ILE A 229 -3.75 6.21 1.81
C ILE A 229 -3.60 5.94 0.30
N PRO A 230 -2.47 6.27 -0.36
CA PRO A 230 -2.29 5.95 -1.79
C PRO A 230 -2.34 4.43 -2.07
N LEU A 231 -1.78 3.62 -1.16
CA LEU A 231 -1.84 2.17 -1.26
C LEU A 231 -3.29 1.68 -1.14
N ALA A 232 -4.02 2.17 -0.13
CA ALA A 232 -5.42 1.85 0.06
C ALA A 232 -6.24 2.20 -1.18
N TYR A 233 -5.98 3.35 -1.81
CA TYR A 233 -6.64 3.77 -3.05
C TYR A 233 -6.46 2.76 -4.18
N LEU A 234 -5.21 2.38 -4.45
CA LEU A 234 -4.90 1.39 -5.50
C LEU A 234 -5.59 0.06 -5.21
N VAL A 235 -5.50 -0.42 -3.96
CA VAL A 235 -6.09 -1.70 -3.57
C VAL A 235 -7.63 -1.63 -3.61
N THR A 236 -8.27 -0.50 -3.29
CA THR A 236 -9.73 -0.34 -3.39
C THR A 236 -10.20 -0.52 -4.82
N PHE A 237 -9.55 0.13 -5.79
CA PHE A 237 -9.89 -0.04 -7.21
C PHE A 237 -9.54 -1.43 -7.74
N GLY A 238 -8.41 -2.00 -7.32
CA GLY A 238 -8.07 -3.40 -7.61
C GLY A 238 -9.12 -4.37 -7.07
N THR A 239 -9.70 -4.05 -5.92
CA THR A 239 -10.74 -4.84 -5.27
C THR A 239 -12.09 -4.73 -6.00
N PHE A 240 -12.46 -3.54 -6.47
CA PHE A 240 -13.62 -3.38 -7.35
C PHE A 240 -13.47 -4.22 -8.61
N LEU A 241 -12.30 -4.17 -9.25
CA LEU A 241 -12.00 -4.96 -10.44
C LEU A 241 -12.08 -6.46 -10.17
N TYR A 242 -11.42 -6.91 -9.11
CA TYR A 242 -11.43 -8.31 -8.71
C TYR A 242 -12.85 -8.82 -8.42
N GLY A 243 -13.61 -8.07 -7.62
CA GLY A 243 -14.98 -8.42 -7.28
C GLY A 243 -15.92 -8.43 -8.48
N HIS A 244 -15.71 -7.52 -9.45
CA HIS A 244 -16.47 -7.51 -10.69
C HIS A 244 -16.19 -8.74 -11.56
N PHE A 245 -14.92 -9.18 -11.65
CA PHE A 245 -14.61 -10.41 -12.37
C PHE A 245 -15.08 -11.67 -11.63
N ALA A 246 -15.12 -11.64 -10.30
CA ALA A 246 -15.66 -12.72 -9.50
C ALA A 246 -17.18 -12.86 -9.70
N ALA A 247 -17.94 -11.77 -9.66
CA ALA A 247 -19.40 -11.78 -9.84
C ALA A 247 -19.83 -10.72 -10.86
N THR A 248 -19.75 -11.06 -12.15
CA THR A 248 -19.95 -10.13 -13.27
C THR A 248 -21.36 -9.57 -13.38
N GLN A 249 -22.36 -10.28 -12.84
CA GLN A 249 -23.76 -9.85 -12.88
C GLN A 249 -24.13 -8.87 -11.75
N GLN A 250 -23.25 -8.69 -10.76
CA GLN A 250 -23.48 -7.77 -9.64
C GLN A 250 -23.12 -6.34 -10.04
N PRO A 251 -23.95 -5.34 -9.68
CA PRO A 251 -23.62 -3.95 -9.90
C PRO A 251 -22.40 -3.56 -9.05
N SER A 252 -21.37 -3.02 -9.70
CA SER A 252 -20.21 -2.45 -9.02
C SER A 252 -20.57 -1.10 -8.42
N ILE A 253 -20.60 -1.01 -7.10
CA ILE A 253 -20.97 0.24 -6.41
C ILE A 253 -19.73 1.10 -6.27
N HIS A 254 -19.63 2.12 -7.12
CA HIS A 254 -18.55 3.10 -7.08
C HIS A 254 -19.13 4.43 -6.58
N SER A 255 -18.85 4.77 -5.34
CA SER A 255 -19.26 6.05 -4.77
C SER A 255 -18.12 6.67 -3.98
N TRP A 256 -18.11 7.99 -3.90
CA TRP A 256 -17.18 8.74 -3.06
C TRP A 256 -17.21 8.30 -1.61
N GLN A 257 -18.42 8.04 -1.12
CA GLN A 257 -18.63 7.61 0.26
C GLN A 257 -17.95 6.26 0.53
N LEU A 258 -18.12 5.29 -0.37
CA LEU A 258 -17.46 3.99 -0.25
C LEU A 258 -15.95 4.10 -0.39
N LEU A 259 -15.47 4.91 -1.33
CA LEU A 259 -14.05 5.15 -1.54
C LEU A 259 -13.40 5.77 -0.31
N ILE A 260 -13.91 6.90 0.20
CA ILE A 260 -13.37 7.58 1.38
C ILE A 260 -13.38 6.66 2.61
N SER A 261 -14.48 5.94 2.82
CA SER A 261 -14.60 4.94 3.89
C SER A 261 -13.52 3.86 3.76
N SER A 262 -13.34 3.31 2.55
CA SER A 262 -12.32 2.29 2.27
C SER A 262 -10.90 2.83 2.49
N LEU A 263 -10.58 4.03 2.01
CA LEU A 263 -9.29 4.69 2.21
C LEU A 263 -8.98 4.88 3.69
N MET A 264 -9.95 5.39 4.44
CA MET A 264 -9.80 5.68 5.86
C MET A 264 -9.57 4.40 6.67
N PHE A 265 -10.45 3.41 6.56
CA PHE A 265 -10.38 2.22 7.41
C PHE A 265 -9.28 1.24 7.00
N THR A 266 -9.01 1.11 5.70
CA THR A 266 -7.86 0.32 5.22
C THR A 266 -6.55 1.02 5.56
N GLY A 267 -6.47 2.34 5.36
CA GLY A 267 -5.30 3.14 5.71
C GLY A 267 -4.98 3.10 7.21
N LEU A 268 -6.01 3.21 8.06
CA LEU A 268 -5.89 3.04 9.52
C LEU A 268 -5.45 1.64 9.90
N SER A 269 -5.96 0.59 9.25
CA SER A 269 -5.52 -0.79 9.48
C SER A 269 -4.04 -0.98 9.19
N PHE A 270 -3.55 -0.47 8.05
CA PHE A 270 -2.12 -0.48 7.71
C PHE A 270 -1.28 0.28 8.73
N ALA A 271 -1.69 1.50 9.08
CA ALA A 271 -0.97 2.33 10.04
C ALA A 271 -0.91 1.65 11.42
N LEU A 272 -2.02 1.05 11.88
CA LEU A 272 -2.11 0.34 13.15
C LEU A 272 -1.26 -0.93 13.14
N THR A 273 -1.21 -1.67 12.03
CA THR A 273 -0.37 -2.87 11.87
C THR A 273 1.11 -2.50 11.99
N ILE A 274 1.54 -1.46 11.28
CA ILE A 274 2.93 -0.98 11.37
C ILE A 274 3.23 -0.50 12.78
N PHE A 275 2.32 0.22 13.42
CA PHE A 275 2.52 0.73 14.78
C PHE A 275 2.60 -0.39 15.83
N MET A 276 1.70 -1.38 15.78
CA MET A 276 1.63 -2.49 16.73
C MET A 276 2.80 -3.47 16.60
N PHE A 277 3.27 -3.71 15.38
CA PHE A 277 4.30 -4.70 15.09
C PHE A 277 5.67 -4.08 14.77
N ASN A 278 5.88 -2.79 15.10
CA ASN A 278 7.20 -2.17 14.97
C ASN A 278 8.14 -2.75 16.05
N PRO A 279 9.23 -3.45 15.67
CA PRO A 279 10.16 -4.03 16.65
C PRO A 279 11.03 -2.99 17.37
N GLY A 280 10.94 -1.70 17.02
CA GLY A 280 11.77 -0.65 17.60
C GLY A 280 13.26 -0.89 17.38
N LYS A 281 14.08 -0.60 18.40
CA LYS A 281 15.55 -0.72 18.33
C LYS A 281 16.06 -2.17 18.44
N GLU A 282 15.25 -3.07 18.97
CA GLU A 282 15.66 -4.45 19.28
C GLU A 282 15.57 -5.39 18.06
N GLY A 283 14.92 -4.95 16.99
CA GLY A 283 14.85 -5.69 15.72
C GLY A 283 14.07 -7.02 15.81
N ARG A 284 13.40 -7.30 16.94
CA ARG A 284 12.61 -8.50 17.18
C ARG A 284 11.36 -8.17 18.00
N LEU A 285 10.25 -8.82 17.69
CA LEU A 285 9.03 -8.74 18.49
C LEU A 285 9.03 -9.82 19.58
N SER A 286 8.70 -9.43 20.81
CA SER A 286 8.40 -10.38 21.88
C SER A 286 7.14 -11.20 21.54
N ASN A 287 7.12 -12.48 21.91
CA ASN A 287 5.94 -13.34 21.72
C ASN A 287 4.68 -12.76 22.39
N ARG A 288 4.84 -12.07 23.54
CA ARG A 288 3.73 -11.40 24.21
C ARG A 288 3.15 -10.29 23.33
N THR A 289 4.01 -9.41 22.80
CA THR A 289 3.63 -8.32 21.90
C THR A 289 2.99 -8.85 20.63
N LEU A 290 3.49 -9.96 20.09
CA LEU A 290 2.92 -10.61 18.92
C LEU A 290 1.49 -11.11 19.17
N ILE A 291 1.26 -11.84 20.25
CA ILE A 291 -0.08 -12.38 20.59
C ILE A 291 -1.05 -11.23 20.88
N THR A 292 -0.65 -10.27 21.73
CA THR A 292 -1.51 -9.13 22.06
C THR A 292 -1.77 -8.27 20.82
N GLY A 293 -0.76 -8.05 19.98
CA GLY A 293 -0.88 -7.30 18.74
C GLY A 293 -1.83 -7.98 17.76
N LEU A 294 -1.75 -9.30 17.59
CA LEU A 294 -2.67 -10.06 16.74
C LEU A 294 -4.12 -9.97 17.24
N VAL A 295 -4.36 -10.17 18.54
CA VAL A 295 -5.71 -10.06 19.11
C VAL A 295 -6.29 -8.66 18.89
N VAL A 296 -5.53 -7.62 19.22
CA VAL A 296 -5.96 -6.23 19.05
C VAL A 296 -6.22 -5.93 17.57
N MET A 297 -5.33 -6.37 16.68
CA MET A 297 -5.49 -6.12 15.26
C MET A 297 -6.71 -6.83 14.68
N VAL A 298 -6.96 -8.10 15.01
CA VAL A 298 -8.15 -8.82 14.54
C VAL A 298 -9.42 -8.10 14.98
N LEU A 299 -9.51 -7.68 16.25
CA LEU A 299 -10.66 -6.92 16.75
C LEU A 299 -10.80 -5.57 16.05
N ALA A 300 -9.69 -4.84 15.86
CA ALA A 300 -9.69 -3.56 15.17
C ALA A 300 -10.08 -3.70 13.69
N THR A 301 -9.57 -4.71 12.97
CA THR A 301 -9.92 -4.93 11.56
C THR A 301 -11.37 -5.37 11.39
N CYS A 302 -11.91 -6.17 12.32
CA CYS A 302 -13.35 -6.45 12.35
C CYS A 302 -14.18 -5.17 12.52
N ALA A 303 -13.81 -4.31 13.48
CA ALA A 303 -14.50 -3.04 13.69
C ALA A 303 -14.38 -2.11 12.46
N PHE A 304 -13.19 -1.99 11.89
CA PHE A 304 -12.94 -1.20 10.68
C PHE A 304 -13.70 -1.74 9.46
N SER A 305 -13.79 -3.06 9.30
CA SER A 305 -14.57 -3.70 8.24
C SER A 305 -16.06 -3.36 8.35
N LEU A 306 -16.63 -3.47 9.57
CA LEU A 306 -18.03 -3.13 9.83
C LEU A 306 -18.30 -1.63 9.62
N LEU A 307 -17.44 -0.76 10.15
CA LEU A 307 -17.54 0.69 9.98
C LEU A 307 -17.38 1.09 8.51
N LEU A 308 -16.52 0.41 7.76
CA LEU A 308 -16.31 0.65 6.35
C LEU A 308 -17.62 0.48 5.58
N VAL A 309 -18.28 -0.67 5.77
CA VAL A 309 -19.54 -0.98 5.09
C VAL A 309 -20.67 -0.08 5.58
N TYR A 310 -20.78 0.13 6.89
CA TYR A 310 -21.82 0.98 7.48
C TYR A 310 -21.75 2.42 6.97
N LEU A 311 -20.55 3.03 6.96
CA LEU A 311 -20.35 4.39 6.48
C LEU A 311 -20.25 4.48 4.96
N GLY A 312 -19.83 3.41 4.28
CA GLY A 312 -19.61 3.38 2.83
C GLY A 312 -20.85 3.08 2.00
N LEU A 313 -21.80 2.30 2.55
CA LEU A 313 -23.00 1.82 1.86
C LEU A 313 -24.28 2.05 2.70
N PRO A 314 -24.56 3.29 3.13
CA PRO A 314 -25.67 3.55 4.06
C PRO A 314 -27.02 3.13 3.49
N LYS A 315 -27.26 3.25 2.17
CA LYS A 315 -28.55 2.90 1.55
C LYS A 315 -28.85 1.40 1.53
N ILE A 316 -27.81 0.56 1.55
CA ILE A 316 -27.95 -0.91 1.49
C ILE A 316 -28.14 -1.48 2.90
N PHE A 317 -27.54 -0.81 3.89
CA PHE A 317 -27.48 -1.28 5.27
C PHE A 317 -28.24 -0.36 6.26
N SER A 318 -28.99 0.63 5.77
CA SER A 318 -29.84 1.52 6.58
C SER A 318 -30.96 0.78 7.31
N GLU A 319 -31.36 -0.38 6.79
CA GLU A 319 -32.28 -1.31 7.44
C GLU A 319 -31.46 -2.41 8.12
N MET A 320 -30.86 -2.05 9.26
CA MET A 320 -29.95 -2.88 10.04
C MET A 320 -30.60 -4.20 10.49
N ALA A 321 -30.28 -5.29 9.79
CA ALA A 321 -30.11 -6.57 10.44
C ALA A 321 -28.60 -6.86 10.46
N ALA A 322 -27.99 -6.94 11.64
CA ALA A 322 -26.59 -7.39 11.79
C ALA A 322 -26.33 -8.73 11.05
N GLN A 323 -27.39 -9.51 10.84
CA GLN A 323 -27.43 -10.68 10.00
C GLN A 323 -27.02 -10.43 8.54
N LYS A 324 -27.46 -9.33 7.90
CA LYS A 324 -27.06 -9.00 6.52
C LYS A 324 -25.56 -8.70 6.42
N LEU A 325 -25.00 -7.99 7.39
CA LEU A 325 -23.56 -7.73 7.48
C LEU A 325 -22.78 -9.02 7.73
N PHE A 326 -23.27 -9.87 8.63
CA PHE A 326 -22.67 -11.16 8.92
C PHE A 326 -22.69 -12.08 7.70
N ASN A 327 -23.81 -12.14 6.98
CA ASN A 327 -23.94 -12.90 5.73
C ASN A 327 -22.86 -12.49 4.73
N VAL A 328 -22.71 -11.19 4.47
CA VAL A 328 -21.67 -10.67 3.57
C VAL A 328 -20.28 -10.97 4.11
N MET A 329 -20.03 -10.88 5.41
CA MET A 329 -18.73 -11.21 6.01
C MET A 329 -18.30 -12.66 5.74
N ILE A 330 -19.25 -13.60 5.78
CA ILE A 330 -18.96 -15.03 5.53
C ILE A 330 -19.07 -15.42 4.04
N GLY A 331 -19.22 -14.45 3.14
CA GLY A 331 -19.28 -14.69 1.69
C GLY A 331 -20.66 -15.12 1.17
N LEU A 332 -21.74 -14.83 1.90
CA LEU A 332 -23.10 -14.98 1.42
C LEU A 332 -23.63 -13.66 0.83
N SER A 333 -24.63 -13.77 -0.04
CA SER A 333 -25.44 -12.64 -0.49
C SER A 333 -26.07 -11.90 0.70
N VAL A 334 -26.49 -10.65 0.48
CA VAL A 334 -27.13 -9.82 1.52
C VAL A 334 -28.31 -10.56 2.18
N ASN A 335 -29.07 -11.33 1.39
CA ASN A 335 -30.23 -12.11 1.86
C ASN A 335 -29.84 -13.46 2.50
N GLY A 336 -28.60 -13.92 2.35
CA GLY A 336 -28.11 -15.19 2.89
C GLY A 336 -28.43 -16.43 2.05
N GLU A 337 -29.06 -16.26 0.89
CA GLU A 337 -29.61 -17.36 0.08
C GLU A 337 -28.56 -18.03 -0.81
N THR A 338 -27.60 -17.26 -1.33
CA THR A 338 -26.54 -17.72 -2.22
C THR A 338 -25.16 -17.34 -1.70
N GLY A 339 -24.14 -18.15 -2.01
CA GLY A 339 -22.74 -17.79 -1.79
C GLY A 339 -22.28 -16.80 -2.86
N LEU A 340 -21.75 -15.65 -2.47
CA LEU A 340 -21.43 -14.54 -3.36
C LEU A 340 -20.11 -13.85 -2.95
N LEU A 341 -19.07 -14.06 -3.75
CA LEU A 341 -17.76 -13.40 -3.59
C LEU A 341 -17.65 -12.14 -4.46
N GLY A 342 -18.67 -11.29 -4.42
CA GLY A 342 -18.76 -10.08 -5.23
C GLY A 342 -17.98 -8.88 -4.68
N PRO A 343 -18.09 -7.69 -5.30
CA PRO A 343 -17.35 -6.48 -4.89
C PRO A 343 -17.51 -6.12 -3.42
N VAL A 344 -18.73 -6.18 -2.88
CA VAL A 344 -19.02 -5.81 -1.48
C VAL A 344 -18.29 -6.74 -0.50
N PHE A 345 -18.22 -8.04 -0.79
CA PHE A 345 -17.47 -9.01 0.01
C PHE A 345 -16.00 -8.59 0.10
N TRP A 346 -15.34 -8.36 -1.05
CA TRP A 346 -13.92 -8.05 -1.04
C TRP A 346 -13.60 -6.68 -0.41
N ILE A 347 -14.44 -5.68 -0.67
CA ILE A 347 -14.30 -4.34 -0.05
C ILE A 347 -14.42 -4.43 1.47
N MET A 348 -15.36 -5.23 1.97
CA MET A 348 -15.53 -5.44 3.41
C MET A 348 -14.27 -6.04 4.05
N HIS A 349 -13.55 -6.90 3.33
CA HIS A 349 -12.34 -7.55 3.83
C HIS A 349 -11.05 -6.73 3.64
N MET A 350 -11.11 -5.58 2.98
CA MET A 350 -9.95 -4.71 2.75
C MET A 350 -9.14 -4.39 4.01
N PRO A 351 -9.75 -4.05 5.17
CA PRO A 351 -9.00 -3.80 6.39
C PRO A 351 -8.22 -5.02 6.90
N PHE A 352 -8.52 -6.24 6.46
CA PHE A 352 -7.77 -7.45 6.83
C PHE A 352 -6.50 -7.66 5.99
N LEU A 353 -6.32 -6.93 4.88
CA LEU A 353 -5.18 -7.11 3.99
C LEU A 353 -3.82 -7.02 4.72
N PRO A 354 -3.58 -6.06 5.63
CA PRO A 354 -2.32 -6.01 6.38
C PRO A 354 -2.08 -7.28 7.22
N LEU A 355 -3.12 -7.84 7.83
CA LEU A 355 -3.02 -9.07 8.61
C LEU A 355 -2.76 -10.29 7.73
N LEU A 356 -3.44 -10.36 6.58
CA LEU A 356 -3.21 -11.40 5.58
C LEU A 356 -1.73 -11.39 5.13
N LEU A 357 -1.18 -10.21 4.85
CA LEU A 357 0.23 -10.04 4.49
C LEU A 357 1.16 -10.54 5.60
N LEU A 358 0.88 -10.23 6.87
CA LEU A 358 1.67 -10.78 7.97
C LEU A 358 1.61 -12.31 8.03
N GLY A 359 0.43 -12.91 7.82
CA GLY A 359 0.27 -14.36 7.73
C GLY A 359 1.12 -14.96 6.61
N ILE A 360 1.07 -14.37 5.42
CA ILE A 360 1.90 -14.80 4.27
C ILE A 360 3.39 -14.70 4.59
N ILE A 361 3.84 -13.62 5.24
CA ILE A 361 5.24 -13.44 5.65
C ILE A 361 5.69 -14.51 6.65
N VAL A 362 4.84 -14.87 7.61
CA VAL A 362 5.14 -15.96 8.56
C VAL A 362 5.23 -17.30 7.84
N LEU A 363 4.31 -17.59 6.92
CA LEU A 363 4.35 -18.81 6.09
C LEU A 363 5.62 -18.88 5.25
N LEU A 364 6.01 -17.79 4.58
CA LEU A 364 7.26 -17.70 3.83
C LEU A 364 8.48 -17.88 4.73
N GLY A 365 8.46 -17.33 5.94
CA GLY A 365 9.52 -17.55 6.94
C GLY A 365 9.63 -19.02 7.37
N ILE A 366 8.51 -19.71 7.58
CA ILE A 366 8.46 -21.14 7.89
C ILE A 366 9.04 -21.96 6.73
N LEU A 367 8.56 -21.71 5.50
CA LEU A 367 9.05 -22.38 4.31
C LEU A 367 10.55 -22.15 4.09
N SER A 368 11.01 -20.92 4.26
CA SER A 368 12.44 -20.56 4.18
C SER A 368 13.25 -21.38 5.19
N LYS A 369 12.77 -21.48 6.43
CA LYS A 369 13.47 -22.23 7.46
C LYS A 369 13.46 -23.74 7.23
N LEU A 370 12.37 -24.28 6.68
CA LEU A 370 12.30 -25.68 6.24
C LEU A 370 13.31 -25.96 5.13
N LEU A 371 13.47 -25.04 4.18
CA LEU A 371 14.47 -25.16 3.12
C LEU A 371 15.91 -25.17 3.66
N ILE A 372 16.24 -24.30 4.62
CA ILE A 372 17.56 -24.30 5.29
C ILE A 372 17.80 -25.64 6.01
N ALA A 373 16.78 -26.13 6.73
CA ALA A 373 16.87 -27.42 7.43
C ALA A 373 17.03 -28.60 6.45
N ALA A 374 16.40 -28.53 5.28
CA ALA A 374 16.56 -29.53 4.22
C ALA A 374 17.96 -29.46 3.58
N ASP A 375 18.47 -28.27 3.29
CA ASP A 375 19.82 -28.06 2.72
C ASP A 375 20.91 -28.60 3.66
N THR A 376 20.84 -28.22 4.94
CA THR A 376 21.80 -28.70 5.96
C THR A 376 21.75 -30.21 6.16
N LYS A 377 20.57 -30.84 6.10
CA LYS A 377 20.40 -32.28 6.34
C LYS A 377 20.69 -33.15 5.12
N PHE A 378 20.36 -32.69 3.90
CA PHE A 378 20.43 -33.51 2.69
C PHE A 378 21.53 -33.10 1.71
N LEU A 379 21.97 -31.83 1.71
CA LEU A 379 22.90 -31.30 0.71
C LEU A 379 24.30 -30.98 1.25
N THR A 380 24.56 -31.27 2.54
CA THR A 380 25.86 -31.27 3.26
C THR A 380 26.75 -30.02 3.18
N GLY A 381 26.38 -29.02 2.39
CA GLY A 381 26.98 -27.69 2.39
C GLY A 381 25.86 -26.68 2.46
N GLN A 382 26.04 -25.60 3.22
CA GLN A 382 25.12 -24.46 3.34
C GLN A 382 24.97 -23.74 1.98
N LYS A 383 24.52 -24.45 0.94
CA LYS A 383 24.45 -24.00 -0.44
C LYS A 383 23.40 -22.89 -0.58
N ILE A 384 22.34 -22.92 0.21
CA ILE A 384 21.36 -21.82 0.23
C ILE A 384 22.00 -20.52 0.75
N GLN A 385 22.91 -20.60 1.72
CA GLN A 385 23.64 -19.42 2.20
C GLN A 385 24.68 -18.95 1.19
N GLN A 386 25.35 -19.88 0.50
CA GLN A 386 26.28 -19.57 -0.60
C GLN A 386 25.59 -18.98 -1.82
N TYR A 387 24.32 -19.33 -2.07
CA TYR A 387 23.55 -18.94 -3.26
C TYR A 387 22.17 -18.38 -2.88
N PRO A 388 22.13 -17.19 -2.27
CA PRO A 388 20.94 -16.69 -1.60
C PRO A 388 19.79 -16.35 -2.58
N MET A 389 20.08 -15.91 -3.81
CA MET A 389 19.01 -15.67 -4.80
C MET A 389 18.41 -16.96 -5.33
N ALA A 390 19.23 -18.00 -5.57
CA ALA A 390 18.73 -19.32 -5.96
C ALA A 390 17.90 -19.95 -4.83
N GLY A 391 18.31 -19.79 -3.56
CA GLY A 391 17.51 -20.19 -2.40
C GLY A 391 16.14 -19.50 -2.36
N GLY A 392 16.11 -18.19 -2.64
CA GLY A 392 14.85 -17.44 -2.79
C GLY A 392 14.01 -17.95 -3.97
N GLY A 393 14.65 -18.27 -5.10
CA GLY A 393 13.97 -18.81 -6.26
C GLY A 393 13.30 -20.16 -5.99
N VAL A 394 14.01 -21.09 -5.33
CA VAL A 394 13.46 -22.38 -4.90
C VAL A 394 12.27 -22.18 -3.95
N LEU A 395 12.35 -21.22 -3.02
CA LEU A 395 11.23 -20.88 -2.13
C LEU A 395 9.96 -20.50 -2.91
N PHE A 396 10.08 -19.61 -3.89
CA PHE A 396 8.93 -19.17 -4.70
C PHE A 396 8.36 -20.28 -5.59
N ILE A 397 9.22 -21.19 -6.09
CA ILE A 397 8.80 -22.38 -6.84
C ILE A 397 8.01 -23.32 -5.94
N VAL A 398 8.56 -23.68 -4.77
CA VAL A 398 7.91 -24.60 -3.82
C VAL A 398 6.58 -24.03 -3.31
N ALA A 399 6.57 -22.75 -2.95
CA ALA A 399 5.34 -22.08 -2.52
C ALA A 399 4.28 -22.06 -3.63
N GLY A 400 4.68 -21.79 -4.87
CA GLY A 400 3.77 -21.80 -6.02
C GLY A 400 3.22 -23.19 -6.32
N ILE A 401 4.06 -24.24 -6.33
CA ILE A 401 3.61 -25.63 -6.52
C ILE A 401 2.64 -26.05 -5.42
N ALA A 402 2.96 -25.75 -4.15
CA ALA A 402 2.10 -26.06 -3.03
C ALA A 402 0.74 -25.35 -3.12
N ALA A 403 0.73 -24.09 -3.58
CA ALA A 403 -0.50 -23.34 -3.81
C ALA A 403 -1.34 -23.95 -4.94
N VAL A 404 -0.74 -24.31 -6.08
CA VAL A 404 -1.46 -24.98 -7.18
C VAL A 404 -2.03 -26.32 -6.72
N ALA A 405 -1.22 -27.15 -6.06
CA ALA A 405 -1.66 -28.45 -5.55
C ALA A 405 -2.79 -28.32 -4.51
N GLY A 406 -2.74 -27.30 -3.65
CA GLY A 406 -3.79 -27.03 -2.67
C GLY A 406 -5.09 -26.50 -3.28
N LEU A 407 -5.03 -25.87 -4.45
CA LEU A 407 -6.20 -25.34 -5.17
C LEU A 407 -6.88 -26.37 -6.08
N MET A 408 -6.17 -27.45 -6.42
CA MET A 408 -6.68 -28.54 -7.27
C MET A 408 -7.38 -29.65 -6.47
N ASN A 409 -7.21 -29.69 -5.14
CA ASN A 409 -7.90 -30.59 -4.21
C ASN A 409 -9.08 -29.88 -3.56
#